data_AF-A0A2G9UM82-F1
#
_entry.id   AF-A0A2G9UM82-F1
#
_cell.length_a   1.000
_cell.length_b   1.000
_cell.length_c   1.000
_cell.angle_alpha   90.00
_cell.angle_beta   90.00
_cell.angle_gamma   90.00
#
_symmetry.space_group_name_H-M   'P 1'
#
loop_
_entity.id
_entity.type
_entity.pdbx_description
1 polymer ?
#
loop_
_entity_poly.entity_id
_entity_poly.type
_entity_poly.pdbx_seq_one_letter_code
_entity_poly.pdbx_strand_id
1 'polypeptide(L)'
;MNLCYRKALCTYVNSPSIWDEAKAGCRANGAKLASIHSDRENECIYNLVKNEDKRPQSKYHTIWLGGRRRKGMQSSFEWIDSTPFNYTNWAKDEPGKRTKDQDCMSFYNRRINGWDESSYLKHWNVISCHQMLWYGYVCKKPFVTPAKAKARRKILRRRRRRNRKGKH
;
A
#
# COMPACT_ATOMS: atom_id res chain seq x y z
N MET A 1 -9.25 5.77 11.60
CA MET A 1 -8.54 4.52 11.24
C MET A 1 -9.60 3.51 10.82
N ASN A 2 -9.65 3.18 9.54
CA ASN A 2 -10.67 2.29 8.99
C ASN A 2 -10.15 0.85 8.92
N LEU A 3 -11.04 -0.10 9.24
CA LEU A 3 -10.76 -1.51 9.11
C LEU A 3 -10.81 -1.86 7.61
N CYS A 4 -9.70 -2.32 7.03
CA CYS A 4 -9.69 -2.72 5.62
C CYS A 4 -10.28 -4.12 5.45
N TYR A 5 -9.48 -5.13 5.76
CA TYR A 5 -9.82 -6.54 5.64
C TYR A 5 -8.90 -7.35 6.57
N ARG A 6 -9.36 -8.51 7.07
CA ARG A 6 -8.61 -9.46 7.93
C ARG A 6 -7.69 -8.82 8.99
N LYS A 7 -8.25 -8.16 10.01
CA LYS A 7 -7.47 -7.59 11.14
C LYS A 7 -6.28 -6.75 10.64
N ALA A 8 -6.51 -5.86 9.67
CA ALA A 8 -5.57 -4.84 9.25
C ALA A 8 -6.22 -3.46 9.39
N LEU A 9 -5.42 -2.49 9.80
CA LEU A 9 -5.79 -1.08 9.81
C LEU A 9 -5.19 -0.43 8.58
N CYS A 10 -6.03 0.24 7.80
CA CYS A 10 -5.58 1.10 6.73
C CYS A 10 -5.83 2.56 7.03
N THR A 11 -5.06 3.41 6.39
CA THR A 11 -5.22 4.86 6.46
C THR A 11 -4.86 5.41 5.10
N TYR A 12 -5.79 6.12 4.48
CA TYR A 12 -5.49 6.94 3.32
C TYR A 12 -4.82 8.23 3.80
N VAL A 13 -3.76 8.63 3.11
CA VAL A 13 -2.99 9.83 3.40
C VAL A 13 -3.04 10.71 2.17
N ASN A 14 -3.81 11.79 2.26
CA ASN A 14 -3.86 12.83 1.25
C ASN A 14 -2.63 13.73 1.36
N SER A 15 -1.51 13.28 0.81
CA SER A 15 -0.25 14.02 0.77
C SER A 15 0.45 13.71 -0.55
N PRO A 16 0.63 14.72 -1.43
CA PRO A 16 1.40 14.55 -2.66
C PRO A 16 2.80 14.03 -2.36
N SER A 17 3.22 12.98 -3.06
CA SER A 17 4.52 12.33 -2.79
C SER A 17 4.99 11.51 -3.99
N ILE A 18 6.31 11.35 -4.11
CA ILE A 18 6.87 10.21 -4.86
C ILE A 18 6.79 8.92 -4.02
N TRP A 19 7.06 7.76 -4.62
CA TRP A 19 6.81 6.48 -3.93
C TRP A 19 7.65 6.28 -2.67
N ASP A 20 8.92 6.71 -2.70
CA ASP A 20 9.81 6.59 -1.55
C ASP A 20 9.44 7.51 -0.38
N GLU A 21 8.91 8.70 -0.66
CA GLU A 21 8.36 9.62 0.35
C GLU A 21 7.08 9.04 0.97
N ALA A 22 6.18 8.50 0.15
CA ALA A 22 4.98 7.82 0.62
C ALA A 22 5.31 6.61 1.53
N LYS A 23 6.33 5.83 1.14
CA LYS A 23 6.88 4.75 1.96
C LYS A 23 7.41 5.26 3.30
N ALA A 24 8.15 6.37 3.30
CA ALA A 24 8.66 6.99 4.52
C ALA A 24 7.52 7.51 5.41
N GLY A 25 6.49 8.13 4.83
CA GLY A 25 5.31 8.63 5.55
C GLY A 25 4.53 7.51 6.26
N CYS A 26 4.32 6.38 5.59
CA CYS A 26 3.73 5.21 6.27
C CYS A 26 4.64 4.67 7.38
N ARG A 27 5.95 4.61 7.15
CA ARG A 27 6.91 4.13 8.14
C ARG A 27 6.93 4.99 9.41
N ALA A 28 6.83 6.31 9.28
CA ALA A 28 6.75 7.24 10.40
C ALA A 28 5.57 6.93 11.34
N ASN A 29 4.49 6.34 10.79
CA ASN A 29 3.28 5.95 11.52
C ASN A 29 3.24 4.47 11.94
N GLY A 30 4.40 3.78 11.88
CA GLY A 30 4.51 2.36 12.21
C GLY A 30 3.74 1.44 11.25
N ALA A 31 3.52 1.90 10.02
CA ALA A 31 2.85 1.18 8.94
C ALA A 31 3.80 1.00 7.74
N LYS A 32 3.31 0.34 6.71
CA LYS A 32 3.94 0.25 5.39
C LYS A 32 2.92 0.65 4.34
N LEU A 33 3.35 1.01 3.13
CA LEU A 33 2.41 1.14 2.01
C LEU A 33 1.64 -0.17 1.83
N ALA A 34 0.37 -0.05 1.46
CA ALA A 34 -0.56 -1.17 1.54
C ALA A 34 -0.26 -2.28 0.53
N SER A 35 -0.26 -3.51 1.04
CA SER A 35 -0.33 -4.76 0.27
C SER A 35 -1.78 -5.20 0.10
N ILE A 36 -2.08 -5.91 -0.99
CA ILE A 36 -3.43 -6.41 -1.32
C ILE A 36 -3.35 -7.91 -1.65
N HIS A 37 -4.19 -8.70 -0.98
CA HIS A 37 -4.18 -10.18 -1.05
C HIS A 37 -5.52 -10.81 -1.44
N SER A 38 -6.51 -9.99 -1.82
CA SER A 38 -7.82 -10.46 -2.28
C SER A 38 -8.58 -9.35 -2.98
N ASP A 39 -9.60 -9.73 -3.75
CA ASP A 39 -10.58 -8.83 -4.34
C ASP A 39 -11.25 -7.94 -3.29
N ARG A 40 -11.66 -8.54 -2.16
CA ARG A 40 -12.34 -7.82 -1.08
C ARG A 40 -11.43 -6.81 -0.39
N GLU A 41 -10.15 -7.12 -0.26
CA GLU A 41 -9.16 -6.15 0.26
C GLU A 41 -8.92 -5.02 -0.74
N ASN A 42 -8.83 -5.33 -2.03
CA ASN A 42 -8.69 -4.33 -3.09
C ASN A 42 -9.87 -3.34 -3.08
N GLU A 43 -11.09 -3.87 -3.06
CA GLU A 43 -12.34 -3.12 -3.01
C GLU A 43 -12.41 -2.25 -1.76
N CYS A 44 -12.00 -2.77 -0.60
CA CYS A 44 -12.01 -2.00 0.63
C CYS A 44 -11.01 -0.83 0.60
N ILE A 45 -9.79 -1.04 0.12
CA ILE A 45 -8.78 0.02 0.01
C ILE A 45 -9.21 1.08 -1.02
N TYR A 46 -9.79 0.66 -2.15
CA TYR A 46 -10.33 1.59 -3.14
C TYR A 46 -11.45 2.45 -2.54
N ASN A 47 -12.43 1.84 -1.86
CA ASN A 47 -13.54 2.56 -1.24
C ASN A 47 -13.09 3.46 -0.09
N LEU A 48 -12.07 3.07 0.68
CA LEU A 48 -11.46 3.93 1.69
C LEU A 48 -11.03 5.27 1.08
N VAL A 49 -10.29 5.23 -0.03
CA VAL A 49 -9.78 6.42 -0.69
C VAL A 49 -10.91 7.22 -1.31
N LYS A 50 -11.83 6.55 -2.02
CA LYS A 50 -13.03 7.17 -2.60
C LYS A 50 -13.87 7.94 -1.57
N ASN A 51 -14.02 7.39 -0.37
CA ASN A 51 -14.87 7.98 0.67
C ASN A 51 -14.16 9.08 1.48
N GLU A 52 -12.84 8.95 1.70
CA GLU A 52 -12.06 9.90 2.48
C GLU A 52 -11.55 11.09 1.67
N ASP A 53 -11.32 10.94 0.36
CA ASP A 53 -10.90 12.07 -0.47
C ASP A 53 -12.07 13.01 -0.79
N LYS A 54 -12.02 14.21 -0.20
CA LYS A 54 -13.05 15.25 -0.33
C LYS A 54 -12.81 16.23 -1.47
N ARG A 55 -11.80 16.02 -2.32
CA ARG A 55 -11.51 16.95 -3.43
C ARG A 55 -12.62 16.91 -4.51
N PRO A 56 -12.95 18.05 -5.15
CA PRO A 56 -14.00 18.12 -6.16
C PRO A 56 -13.76 17.25 -7.42
N GLN A 57 -12.49 16.88 -7.67
CA GLN A 57 -12.05 16.06 -8.81
C GLN A 57 -11.63 14.63 -8.39
N SER A 58 -12.05 14.17 -7.20
CA SER A 58 -11.63 12.90 -6.60
C SER A 58 -12.16 11.63 -7.31
N LYS A 59 -12.79 11.74 -8.48
CA LYS A 59 -13.27 10.54 -9.20
C LYS A 59 -12.10 9.65 -9.69
N TYR A 60 -10.89 10.21 -9.79
CA TYR A 60 -9.74 9.55 -10.41
C TYR A 60 -8.49 9.48 -9.51
N HIS A 61 -8.54 8.66 -8.46
CA HIS A 61 -7.43 8.43 -7.53
C HIS A 61 -6.31 7.54 -8.10
N THR A 62 -5.26 8.15 -8.65
CA THR A 62 -3.95 7.48 -8.78
C THR A 62 -3.20 7.65 -7.48
N ILE A 63 -3.17 6.59 -6.66
CA ILE A 63 -2.53 6.58 -5.33
C ILE A 63 -1.47 5.49 -5.23
N TRP A 64 -0.47 5.70 -4.37
CA TRP A 64 0.57 4.69 -4.16
C TRP A 64 0.09 3.49 -3.35
N LEU A 65 0.54 2.32 -3.80
CA LEU A 65 0.45 1.04 -3.10
C LEU A 65 1.87 0.53 -2.75
N GLY A 66 1.95 -0.51 -1.92
CA GLY A 66 3.23 -1.04 -1.44
C GLY A 66 3.93 -2.02 -2.38
N GLY A 67 3.43 -2.17 -3.60
CA GLY A 67 3.94 -3.13 -4.55
C GLY A 67 5.05 -2.53 -5.40
N ARG A 68 6.07 -3.33 -5.70
CA ARG A 68 7.14 -2.96 -6.62
C ARG A 68 7.59 -4.12 -7.49
N ARG A 69 8.11 -3.82 -8.66
CA ARG A 69 8.78 -4.78 -9.53
C ARG A 69 10.09 -5.22 -8.87
N ARG A 70 10.39 -6.51 -8.97
CA ARG A 70 11.68 -7.05 -8.52
C ARG A 70 12.80 -6.57 -9.42
N LYS A 71 13.93 -6.20 -8.82
CA LYS A 71 15.12 -5.74 -9.55
C LYS A 71 15.56 -6.81 -10.55
N GLY A 72 15.78 -6.42 -11.80
CA GLY A 72 16.22 -7.32 -12.87
C GLY A 72 15.13 -8.24 -13.44
N MET A 73 13.88 -8.18 -12.97
CA MET A 73 12.80 -9.04 -13.45
C MET A 73 11.80 -8.23 -14.28
N GLN A 74 11.35 -8.80 -15.40
CA GLN A 74 10.38 -8.15 -16.28
C GLN A 74 8.96 -8.19 -15.71
N SER A 75 8.48 -9.32 -15.20
CA SER A 75 7.07 -9.47 -14.80
C SER A 75 6.89 -10.04 -13.38
N SER A 76 7.89 -9.83 -12.51
CA SER A 76 7.85 -10.31 -11.13
C SER A 76 7.76 -9.15 -10.15
N PHE A 77 6.88 -9.26 -9.17
CA PHE A 77 6.53 -8.22 -8.22
C PHE A 77 6.58 -8.71 -6.78
N GLU A 78 6.73 -7.77 -5.86
CA GLU A 78 6.75 -8.03 -4.43
C GLU A 78 6.11 -6.89 -3.64
N TRP A 79 5.58 -7.22 -2.46
CA TRP A 79 5.11 -6.23 -1.50
C TRP A 79 6.24 -5.85 -0.53
N ILE A 80 6.38 -4.55 -0.23
CA ILE A 80 7.40 -4.08 0.73
C ILE A 80 7.17 -4.52 2.18
N ASP A 81 5.98 -5.02 2.47
CA ASP A 81 5.67 -5.62 3.76
C ASP A 81 6.11 -7.08 3.89
N SER A 82 6.66 -7.65 2.81
CA SER A 82 7.15 -9.02 2.70
C SER A 82 6.05 -10.08 2.82
N THR A 83 4.78 -9.69 2.66
CA THR A 83 3.70 -10.67 2.51
C THR A 83 3.73 -11.29 1.11
N PRO A 84 3.11 -12.48 0.92
CA PRO A 84 3.11 -13.15 -0.37
C PRO A 84 2.47 -12.30 -1.48
N PHE A 85 3.07 -12.31 -2.67
CA PHE A 85 2.46 -11.74 -3.87
C PHE A 85 1.55 -12.80 -4.53
N ASN A 86 0.36 -12.99 -3.97
CA ASN A 86 -0.56 -14.11 -4.25
C ASN A 86 -1.91 -13.69 -4.85
N TYR A 87 -2.07 -12.41 -5.15
CA TYR A 87 -3.27 -11.84 -5.74
C TYR A 87 -2.82 -10.75 -6.71
N THR A 88 -3.52 -10.62 -7.84
CA THR A 88 -3.26 -9.60 -8.84
C THR A 88 -4.55 -8.98 -9.30
N ASN A 89 -4.55 -7.66 -9.51
CA ASN A 89 -5.67 -6.94 -10.10
C ASN A 89 -5.18 -5.93 -11.14
N TRP A 90 -4.32 -6.36 -12.05
CA TRP A 90 -3.71 -5.48 -13.05
C TRP A 90 -4.75 -4.85 -13.99
N ALA A 91 -4.50 -3.61 -14.39
CA ALA A 91 -5.28 -2.99 -15.45
C ALA A 91 -5.01 -3.69 -16.78
N LYS A 92 -5.85 -3.41 -17.79
CA LYS A 92 -5.61 -3.92 -19.13
C LYS A 92 -4.22 -3.49 -19.60
N ASP A 93 -3.49 -4.46 -20.18
CA ASP A 93 -2.12 -4.31 -20.67
C ASP A 93 -1.05 -4.05 -19.60
N GLU A 94 -1.42 -4.17 -18.31
CA GLU A 94 -0.48 -4.11 -17.19
C GLU A 94 -0.18 -5.52 -16.61
N PRO A 95 1.02 -5.75 -16.06
CA PRO A 95 2.18 -4.87 -16.09
C PRO A 95 2.79 -4.82 -17.49
N GLY A 96 2.90 -3.62 -18.07
CA GLY A 96 3.41 -3.44 -19.43
C GLY A 96 4.89 -3.82 -19.58
N LYS A 97 5.40 -3.73 -20.82
CA LYS A 97 6.85 -3.82 -21.07
C LYS A 97 7.58 -2.76 -20.27
N ARG A 98 8.71 -3.13 -19.65
CA ARG A 98 9.50 -2.22 -18.81
C ARG A 98 10.22 -1.26 -19.74
N THR A 99 9.82 0.01 -19.77
CA THR A 99 10.41 0.98 -20.71
C THR A 99 11.41 1.96 -20.06
N LYS A 100 11.41 2.08 -18.71
CA LYS A 100 12.48 2.57 -17.78
C LYS A 100 11.81 3.03 -16.48
N ASP A 101 12.39 2.70 -15.32
CA ASP A 101 11.97 3.08 -13.94
C ASP A 101 10.50 2.86 -13.54
N GLN A 102 9.68 2.23 -14.39
CA GLN A 102 8.32 1.78 -14.10
C GLN A 102 8.33 0.53 -13.22
N ASP A 103 8.65 0.74 -11.95
CA ASP A 103 8.77 -0.32 -10.96
C ASP A 103 7.81 -0.16 -9.78
N CYS A 104 7.08 0.96 -9.63
CA CYS A 104 6.24 1.20 -8.45
C CYS A 104 4.74 1.12 -8.77
N MET A 105 3.99 0.43 -7.90
CA MET A 105 2.57 0.17 -8.12
C MET A 105 1.68 1.28 -7.58
N SER A 106 0.69 1.67 -8.38
CA SER A 106 -0.41 2.54 -7.99
C SER A 106 -1.75 1.91 -8.35
N PHE A 107 -2.87 2.46 -7.86
CA PHE A 107 -4.11 2.25 -8.59
C PHE A 107 -4.03 2.87 -9.99
N TYR A 108 -4.65 2.18 -10.95
CA TYR A 108 -4.80 2.64 -12.32
C TYR A 108 -5.94 3.63 -12.35
N ASN A 109 -5.62 4.85 -12.77
CA ASN A 109 -6.63 5.86 -12.94
C ASN A 109 -6.30 6.74 -14.13
N ARG A 110 -6.71 6.28 -15.31
CA ARG A 110 -6.58 7.03 -16.56
C ARG A 110 -7.98 7.29 -17.09
N ARG A 111 -8.29 8.56 -17.39
CA ARG A 111 -9.29 8.88 -18.42
C ARG A 111 -8.71 8.44 -19.75
N ILE A 112 -9.25 7.39 -20.35
CA ILE A 112 -8.87 7.03 -21.73
C ILE A 112 -9.76 7.87 -22.65
N ASN A 113 -9.16 8.82 -23.36
CA ASN A 113 -9.78 9.62 -24.43
C ASN A 113 -11.12 10.28 -24.05
N GLY A 114 -11.24 10.81 -22.83
CA GLY A 114 -12.47 11.50 -22.39
C GLY A 114 -13.64 10.59 -22.01
N TRP A 115 -13.48 9.27 -22.10
CA TRP A 115 -14.47 8.29 -21.65
C TRP A 115 -14.18 7.83 -20.22
N ASP A 116 -15.21 7.86 -19.38
CA ASP A 116 -15.20 7.29 -18.04
C ASP A 116 -15.29 5.77 -18.12
N GLU A 117 -14.18 5.11 -18.47
CA GLU A 117 -14.10 3.66 -18.30
C GLU A 117 -13.88 3.33 -16.81
N SER A 118 -14.98 3.45 -16.06
CA SER A 118 -15.07 3.14 -14.62
C SER A 118 -14.63 1.71 -14.29
N SER A 119 -14.59 0.83 -15.28
CA SER A 119 -14.15 -0.56 -15.20
C SER A 119 -12.72 -0.71 -14.65
N TYR A 120 -11.83 0.26 -14.87
CA TYR A 120 -10.42 0.15 -14.47
C TYR A 120 -10.03 0.87 -13.17
N LEU A 121 -10.92 1.64 -12.55
CA LEU A 121 -10.59 2.55 -11.43
C LEU A 121 -9.98 1.87 -10.19
N LYS A 122 -10.18 0.55 -10.03
CA LYS A 122 -9.65 -0.26 -8.91
C LYS A 122 -8.53 -1.22 -9.31
N HIS A 123 -8.13 -1.22 -10.58
CA HIS A 123 -7.06 -2.06 -11.08
C HIS A 123 -5.70 -1.41 -10.81
N TRP A 124 -4.61 -2.16 -10.99
CA TRP A 124 -3.25 -1.72 -10.66
C TRP A 124 -2.51 -1.26 -11.90
N ASN A 125 -1.69 -0.25 -11.74
CA ASN A 125 -0.75 0.25 -12.74
C ASN A 125 0.68 0.13 -12.21
N VAL A 126 1.66 0.10 -13.11
CA VAL A 126 3.08 0.27 -12.76
C VAL A 126 3.61 1.54 -13.41
N ILE A 127 4.03 2.49 -12.58
CA ILE A 127 4.51 3.80 -13.01
C ILE A 127 5.89 4.10 -12.44
N SER A 128 6.51 5.17 -12.91
CA SER A 128 7.81 5.62 -12.42
C SER A 128 7.75 5.86 -10.91
N CYS A 129 8.67 5.28 -10.14
CA CYS A 129 8.76 5.52 -8.69
C CYS A 129 8.98 6.99 -8.33
N HIS A 130 9.52 7.78 -9.26
CA HIS A 130 9.76 9.22 -9.14
C HIS A 130 8.58 10.08 -9.63
N GLN A 131 7.49 9.46 -10.10
CA GLN A 131 6.28 10.19 -10.46
C GLN A 131 5.70 10.87 -9.21
N MET A 132 5.45 12.17 -9.28
CA MET A 132 4.69 12.83 -8.22
C MET A 132 3.21 12.42 -8.35
N LEU A 133 2.66 11.76 -7.33
CA LEU A 133 1.23 11.47 -7.24
C LEU A 133 0.55 12.47 -6.30
N TRP A 134 -0.32 13.29 -6.87
CA TRP A 134 -1.06 14.31 -6.13
C TRP A 134 -2.16 13.75 -5.24
N TYR A 135 -2.64 12.52 -5.52
CA TYR A 135 -3.74 11.94 -4.76
C TYR A 135 -3.29 11.28 -3.47
N GLY A 136 -2.00 10.99 -3.29
CA GLY A 136 -1.45 10.44 -2.05
C GLY A 136 -1.33 8.92 -2.05
N TYR A 137 -1.51 8.30 -0.89
CA TYR A 137 -1.12 6.91 -0.68
C TYR A 137 -1.90 6.22 0.44
N VAL A 138 -1.89 4.89 0.46
CA VAL A 138 -2.54 4.11 1.54
C VAL A 138 -1.49 3.37 2.36
N CYS A 139 -1.54 3.58 3.67
CA CYS A 139 -0.77 2.85 4.64
C CYS A 139 -1.57 1.68 5.21
N LYS A 140 -0.90 0.55 5.47
CA LYS A 140 -1.45 -0.66 6.11
C LYS A 140 -0.56 -1.10 7.27
N LYS A 141 -1.20 -1.52 8.37
CA LYS A 141 -0.53 -2.17 9.50
C LYS A 141 -1.41 -3.26 10.12
N PRO A 142 -0.81 -4.30 10.75
CA PRO A 142 -1.59 -5.32 11.44
C PRO A 142 -2.46 -4.71 12.55
N PHE A 143 -3.73 -5.10 12.63
CA PHE A 143 -4.57 -4.83 13.78
C PHE A 143 -4.16 -5.76 14.93
N VAL A 144 -3.53 -5.17 15.94
CA VAL A 144 -3.15 -5.87 17.17
C VAL A 144 -4.19 -5.54 18.23
N THR A 145 -4.93 -6.55 18.69
CA THR A 145 -5.88 -6.36 19.79
C THR A 145 -5.16 -5.89 21.07
N PRO A 146 -5.84 -5.14 21.96
CA PRO A 146 -5.25 -4.68 23.22
C PRO A 146 -4.61 -5.82 24.04
N ALA A 147 -5.26 -6.99 24.07
CA ALA A 147 -4.75 -8.20 24.72
C ALA A 147 -3.42 -8.67 24.11
N LYS A 148 -3.32 -8.77 22.77
CA LYS A 148 -2.09 -9.16 22.07
C LYS A 148 -0.98 -8.12 22.26
N ALA A 149 -1.32 -6.84 22.28
CA ALA A 149 -0.35 -5.77 22.54
C ALA A 149 0.24 -5.86 23.95
N LYS A 150 -0.60 -6.11 24.98
CA LYS A 150 -0.18 -6.32 26.37
C LYS A 150 0.75 -7.52 26.51
N ALA A 151 0.41 -8.64 25.86
CA ALA A 151 1.23 -9.86 25.86
C ALA A 151 2.62 -9.62 25.22
N ARG A 152 2.66 -8.96 24.05
CA ARG A 152 3.93 -8.64 23.36
C ARG A 152 4.83 -7.73 24.20
N ARG A 153 4.26 -6.72 24.87
CA ARG A 153 4.99 -5.85 25.82
C ARG A 153 5.57 -6.65 26.99
N LYS A 154 4.81 -7.60 27.56
CA LYS A 154 5.27 -8.47 28.66
C LYS A 154 6.45 -9.35 28.22
N ILE A 155 6.39 -9.94 27.02
CA ILE A 155 7.49 -10.73 26.44
C ILE A 155 8.74 -9.87 26.23
N LEU A 156 8.60 -8.67 25.65
CA LEU A 156 9.73 -7.77 25.41
C LEU A 156 10.42 -7.35 26.73
N ARG A 157 9.63 -7.03 27.76
CA ARG A 157 10.14 -6.71 29.10
C ARG A 157 10.92 -7.88 29.73
N ARG A 158 10.41 -9.12 29.60
CA ARG A 158 11.10 -10.33 30.08
C ARG A 158 12.42 -10.56 29.35
N ARG A 159 12.46 -10.41 28.02
CA ARG A 159 13.70 -10.52 27.22
C ARG A 159 14.75 -9.48 27.63
N ARG A 160 14.35 -8.21 27.82
CA ARG A 160 15.25 -7.15 28.32
C ARG A 160 15.84 -7.47 29.69
N ARG A 161 15.04 -8.03 30.61
CA ARG A 161 15.51 -8.46 31.94
C ARG A 161 16.52 -9.61 31.85
N ARG A 162 16.28 -10.62 31.01
CA ARG A 162 17.24 -11.73 30.78
C ARG A 162 18.56 -11.24 30.19
N ASN A 163 18.51 -10.38 29.18
CA ASN A 163 19.73 -9.82 28.57
C ASN A 163 20.54 -8.92 29.53
N ARG A 164 19.91 -8.34 30.56
CA ARG A 164 20.64 -7.62 31.62
C ARG A 164 21.30 -8.55 32.63
N LYS A 165 20.68 -9.72 32.91
CA LYS A 165 21.22 -10.70 33.86
C LYS A 165 22.35 -11.56 33.29
N GLY A 166 22.43 -11.76 31.97
CA GLY A 166 23.53 -12.49 31.32
C GLY A 166 24.71 -11.61 30.88
N LYS A 167 24.79 -10.38 31.37
CA LYS A 167 25.91 -9.44 31.17
C LYS A 167 26.68 -9.17 32.47
N HIS A 168 26.43 -9.97 33.50
CA HIS A 168 27.19 -10.07 34.74
C HIS A 168 27.57 -11.54 34.87
#